data_AF-V5A0J7-F1
#
_entry.id   AF-V5A0J7-F1
#
_cell.length_a   1.000
_cell.length_b   1.000
_cell.length_c   1.000
_cell.angle_alpha   90.00
_cell.angle_beta   90.00
_cell.angle_gamma   90.00
#
_symmetry.space_group_name_H-M   'P 1'
#
loop_
_entity.id
_entity.type
_entity.pdbx_description
1 polymer ?
#
loop_
_entity_poly.entity_id
_entity_poly.type
_entity_poly.pdbx_seq_one_letter_code
_entity_poly.pdbx_strand_id
1 'polypeptide(L)'
;MVDNIAGFFRDLEDADFYLLSGLEQGMRFSEWVQHDEIPKYAELTPEEVDYRLDRCMRHELIERKTIQYEGYQLTFEGYDALALRTFAERDTIDGVGAPLGVGKESDVYEVQSFRPMALKYHR
;
A
#
# COMPACT_ATOMS: atom_id res chain seq x y z
N MET A 1 17.99 -0.99 4.59
CA MET A 1 17.98 -1.89 3.41
C MET A 1 16.55 -1.78 2.93
N VAL A 2 16.29 -1.19 1.77
CA VAL A 2 14.90 -1.02 1.30
C VAL A 2 14.43 -2.41 0.92
N ASP A 3 13.66 -3.04 1.79
CA ASP A 3 13.07 -4.33 1.52
C ASP A 3 12.06 -4.13 0.39
N ASN A 4 12.36 -4.74 -0.75
CA ASN A 4 11.51 -4.67 -1.94
C ASN A 4 10.12 -5.19 -1.55
N ILE A 5 9.09 -4.36 -1.74
CA ILE A 5 7.67 -4.69 -1.53
C ILE A 5 7.32 -6.06 -2.09
N ALA A 6 7.94 -6.46 -3.21
CA ALA A 6 7.77 -7.78 -3.83
C ALA A 6 7.94 -8.97 -2.86
N GLY A 7 8.70 -8.83 -1.77
CA GLY A 7 8.96 -9.89 -0.79
C GLY A 7 7.71 -10.30 -0.01
N PHE A 8 6.90 -9.33 0.43
CA PHE A 8 5.67 -9.58 1.19
C PHE A 8 4.40 -9.30 0.37
N PHE A 9 4.51 -8.70 -0.82
CA PHE A 9 3.36 -8.38 -1.66
C PHE A 9 2.48 -9.61 -1.97
N ARG A 10 3.10 -10.79 -2.09
CA ARG A 10 2.38 -12.05 -2.29
C ARG A 10 1.62 -12.53 -1.06
N ASP A 11 1.98 -12.02 0.11
CA ASP A 11 1.31 -12.30 1.37
C ASP A 11 0.08 -11.39 1.56
N LEU A 12 -0.14 -10.39 0.71
CA LEU A 12 -1.33 -9.54 0.76
C LEU A 12 -2.50 -10.22 0.03
N GLU A 13 -3.68 -10.14 0.64
CA GLU A 13 -4.94 -10.61 0.08
C GLU A 13 -5.80 -9.45 -0.40
N ASP A 14 -6.85 -9.74 -1.18
CA ASP A 14 -7.71 -8.71 -1.77
C ASP A 14 -8.32 -7.77 -0.72
N ALA A 15 -8.70 -8.28 0.46
CA ALA A 15 -9.23 -7.44 1.54
C ALA A 15 -8.16 -6.55 2.22
N ASP A 16 -6.87 -6.88 2.12
CA ASP A 16 -5.82 -5.93 2.51
C ASP A 16 -5.81 -4.74 1.55
N PHE A 17 -5.96 -4.98 0.25
CA PHE A 17 -6.07 -3.91 -0.74
C PHE A 17 -7.35 -3.08 -0.58
N TYR A 18 -8.48 -3.69 -0.21
CA TYR A 18 -9.70 -2.94 0.13
C TYR A 18 -9.51 -2.02 1.33
N LEU A 19 -8.82 -2.47 2.37
CA LEU A 19 -8.44 -1.61 3.50
C LEU A 19 -7.56 -0.44 3.01
N LEU A 20 -6.50 -0.71 2.27
CA LEU A 20 -5.57 0.32 1.79
C LEU A 20 -6.26 1.35 0.88
N SER A 21 -7.10 0.90 -0.06
CA SER A 21 -7.92 1.77 -0.91
C SER A 21 -8.95 2.57 -0.11
N GLY A 22 -9.57 1.96 0.91
CA GLY A 22 -10.48 2.65 1.82
C GLY A 22 -9.78 3.77 2.59
N LEU A 23 -8.56 3.52 3.08
CA LEU A 23 -7.72 4.54 3.72
C LEU A 23 -7.34 5.65 2.73
N GLU A 24 -6.89 5.32 1.52
CA GLU A 24 -6.60 6.30 0.46
C GLU A 24 -7.80 7.22 0.21
N GLN A 25 -9.00 6.64 0.12
CA GLN A 25 -10.24 7.38 -0.10
C GLN A 25 -10.63 8.23 1.12
N GLY A 26 -10.44 7.74 2.35
CA GLY A 26 -10.66 8.49 3.57
C GLY A 26 -9.69 9.66 3.74
N MET A 27 -8.44 9.48 3.32
CA MET A 27 -7.37 10.49 3.39
C MET A 27 -7.67 11.76 2.58
N ARG A 28 -8.59 11.68 1.62
CA ARG A 28 -9.11 12.84 0.89
C ARG A 28 -9.85 13.85 1.79
N PHE A 29 -10.30 13.43 2.97
CA PHE A 29 -11.08 14.25 3.90
C PHE A 29 -10.38 14.51 5.24
N SER A 30 -9.44 13.64 5.64
CA SER A 30 -8.64 13.79 6.86
C SER A 30 -7.30 13.11 6.69
N GLU A 31 -6.20 13.77 7.03
CA GLU A 31 -4.85 13.17 6.99
C GLU A 31 -4.79 11.83 7.77
N TRP A 32 -5.44 11.79 8.94
CA TRP A 32 -5.60 10.59 9.74
C TRP A 32 -7.07 10.16 9.68
N VAL A 33 -7.33 9.01 9.05
CA VAL A 33 -8.68 8.44 8.94
C VAL A 33 -9.04 7.81 10.27
N GLN A 34 -10.15 8.26 10.89
CA GLN A 34 -10.61 7.71 12.16
C GLN A 34 -10.99 6.24 12.00
N HIS A 35 -10.60 5.42 12.98
CA HIS A 35 -10.85 3.99 13.00
C HIS A 35 -12.30 3.61 12.62
N ASP A 36 -13.27 4.23 13.28
CA ASP A 36 -14.69 3.91 13.13
C ASP A 36 -15.29 4.33 11.76
N GLU A 37 -14.55 5.14 10.99
CA GLU A 37 -14.96 5.54 9.64
C GLU A 37 -14.38 4.61 8.55
N ILE A 38 -13.32 3.85 8.84
CA ILE A 38 -12.64 2.97 7.88
C ILE A 38 -13.59 1.92 7.26
N PRO A 39 -14.47 1.22 8.03
CA PRO A 39 -15.40 0.26 7.45
C PRO A 39 -16.27 0.82 6.32
N LYS A 40 -16.63 2.11 6.40
CA LYS A 40 -17.47 2.79 5.39
C LYS A 40 -16.72 2.99 4.07
N TYR A 41 -15.41 3.24 4.12
CA TYR A 41 -14.60 3.47 2.93
C TYR A 41 -14.06 2.18 2.32
N ALA A 42 -13.73 1.19 3.16
CA ALA A 42 -13.15 -0.08 2.72
C ALA A 42 -14.20 -1.12 2.32
N GLU A 43 -15.49 -0.88 2.62
CA GLU A 43 -16.57 -1.86 2.45
C GLU A 43 -16.30 -3.19 3.18
N LEU A 44 -15.60 -3.11 4.32
CA LEU A 44 -15.24 -4.24 5.18
C LEU A 44 -16.03 -4.21 6.48
N THR A 45 -16.17 -5.37 7.12
CA THR A 45 -16.70 -5.42 8.50
C THR A 45 -15.70 -4.79 9.48
N PRO A 46 -16.15 -4.24 10.63
CA PRO A 46 -15.23 -3.73 11.66
C PRO A 46 -14.21 -4.77 12.11
N GLU A 47 -14.62 -6.04 12.26
CA GLU A 47 -13.73 -7.13 12.66
C GLU A 47 -12.65 -7.43 11.60
N GLU A 48 -13.01 -7.37 10.32
CA GLU A 48 -12.03 -7.47 9.23
C GLU A 48 -11.10 -6.26 9.24
N VAL A 49 -11.61 -5.04 9.43
CA VAL A 49 -10.78 -3.84 9.50
C VAL A 49 -9.71 -3.99 10.58
N ASP A 50 -10.07 -4.37 11.81
CA ASP A 50 -9.11 -4.59 12.90
C ASP A 50 -8.01 -5.60 12.53
N TYR A 51 -8.41 -6.76 12.01
CA TYR A 51 -7.47 -7.80 11.59
C TYR A 51 -6.51 -7.32 10.50
N ARG A 52 -7.03 -6.57 9.52
CA ARG A 52 -6.29 -6.08 8.37
C ARG A 52 -5.38 -4.92 8.75
N LEU A 53 -5.79 -4.04 9.65
CA LEU A 53 -4.95 -2.97 10.21
C LEU A 53 -3.70 -3.56 10.86
N ASP A 54 -3.85 -4.58 11.71
CA ASP A 54 -2.71 -5.25 12.34
C ASP A 54 -1.79 -5.93 11.31
N ARG A 55 -2.34 -6.52 10.25
CA ARG A 55 -1.55 -7.12 9.16
C ARG A 55 -0.79 -6.05 8.36
N CYS A 56 -1.46 -5.00 7.93
CA CYS A 56 -0.85 -3.92 7.15
C CYS A 56 0.20 -3.13 7.95
N MET A 57 0.00 -2.94 9.26
CA MET A 57 1.02 -2.34 10.15
C MET A 57 2.29 -3.20 10.23
N ARG A 58 2.17 -4.53 10.27
CA ARG A 58 3.34 -5.44 10.28
C ARG A 58 4.20 -5.35 9.02
N HIS A 59 3.59 -4.93 7.91
CA HIS A 59 4.27 -4.70 6.62
C HIS A 59 4.60 -3.21 6.38
N GLU A 60 4.44 -2.36 7.39
CA GLU A 60 4.72 -0.92 7.32
C GLU A 60 3.94 -0.21 6.19
N LEU A 61 2.78 -0.73 5.79
CA LEU A 61 1.93 -0.15 4.73
C LEU A 61 1.07 1.01 5.24
N ILE A 62 0.88 1.08 6.55
CA ILE A 62 0.08 2.09 7.22
C ILE A 62 0.75 2.51 8.53
N GLU A 63 0.44 3.71 8.97
CA GLU A 63 0.82 4.24 10.27
C GLU A 63 -0.41 4.48 11.14
N ARG A 64 -0.25 4.33 12.46
CA ARG A 64 -1.28 4.57 13.47
C ARG A 64 -0.92 5.76 14.34
N LYS A 65 -1.92 6.59 14.63
CA LYS A 65 -1.86 7.68 15.61
C LYS A 65 -2.94 7.46 16.68
N THR A 66 -2.59 7.74 17.93
CA THR A 66 -3.50 7.59 19.09
C THR A 66 -3.67 8.88 19.89
N ILE A 67 -3.08 9.98 19.43
CA ILE A 67 -3.22 11.28 20.09
C ILE A 67 -4.56 11.89 19.68
N GLN A 68 -5.41 12.21 20.68
CA GLN A 68 -6.79 12.72 20.56
C GLN A 68 -7.84 11.69 20.12
N TYR A 69 -7.50 10.85 19.14
CA TYR A 69 -8.31 9.74 18.68
C TYR A 69 -7.43 8.69 18.01
N GLU A 70 -8.01 7.51 17.75
CA GLU A 70 -7.37 6.45 17.00
C GLU A 70 -7.60 6.64 15.50
N GLY A 71 -6.52 6.82 14.75
CA GLY A 71 -6.58 7.02 13.31
C GLY A 71 -5.39 6.48 12.57
N TYR A 72 -5.55 6.33 11.26
CA TYR A 72 -4.61 5.65 10.38
C TYR A 72 -4.37 6.42 9.09
N GLN A 73 -3.17 6.29 8.55
CA GLN A 73 -2.79 6.84 7.25
C GLN A 73 -1.95 5.83 6.46
N LEU A 74 -1.92 5.97 5.13
CA LEU A 74 -1.01 5.22 4.28
C LEU A 74 0.42 5.73 4.42
N THR A 75 1.38 4.81 4.39
CA THR A 75 2.79 5.12 4.15
C THR A 75 3.09 5.19 2.66
N PHE A 76 4.32 5.57 2.31
CA PHE A 76 4.79 5.45 0.93
C PHE A 76 4.73 4.00 0.44
N GLU A 77 5.07 3.04 1.29
CA GLU A 77 5.02 1.62 0.99
C GLU A 77 3.57 1.14 0.74
N GLY A 78 2.60 1.69 1.49
CA GLY A 78 1.17 1.48 1.25
C GLY A 78 0.72 1.94 -0.13
N TYR A 79 1.14 3.15 -0.53
CA TYR A 79 0.88 3.68 -1.88
C TYR A 79 1.57 2.86 -2.97
N ASP A 80 2.82 2.47 -2.75
CA ASP A 80 3.58 1.66 -3.70
C ASP A 80 2.91 0.30 -3.94
N ALA A 81 2.34 -0.32 -2.89
CA ALA A 81 1.56 -1.55 -2.97
C ALA A 81 0.26 -1.37 -3.79
N LEU A 82 -0.51 -0.31 -3.54
CA LEU A 82 -1.71 0.00 -4.33
C LEU A 82 -1.39 0.22 -5.83
N ALA A 83 -0.30 0.96 -6.11
CA ALA A 83 0.16 1.18 -7.46
C ALA A 83 0.58 -0.13 -8.14
N LEU A 84 1.34 -0.98 -7.45
CA LEU A 84 1.77 -2.28 -7.98
C LEU A 84 0.58 -3.21 -8.25
N ARG A 85 -0.39 -3.26 -7.34
CA ARG A 85 -1.64 -4.00 -7.53
C ARG A 85 -2.37 -3.56 -8.79
N THR A 86 -2.49 -2.23 -8.99
CA THR A 86 -3.13 -1.66 -10.18
C THR A 86 -2.43 -2.06 -11.48
N PHE A 87 -1.10 -2.09 -11.50
CA PHE A 87 -0.35 -2.53 -12.68
C PHE A 87 -0.47 -4.04 -12.93
N ALA A 88 -0.51 -4.84 -11.87
CA ALA A 88 -0.71 -6.28 -11.95
C ALA A 88 -2.11 -6.64 -12.48
N GLU A 89 -3.17 -6.00 -11.97
CA GLU A 89 -4.56 -6.22 -12.43
C GLU A 89 -4.80 -5.81 -13.89
N ARG A 90 -3.96 -4.91 -14.42
CA ARG A 90 -4.00 -4.45 -15.81
C ARG A 90 -3.06 -5.23 -16.73
N ASP A 91 -2.47 -6.33 -16.26
CA ASP A 91 -1.47 -7.13 -16.99
C ASP A 91 -0.34 -6.26 -17.58
N THR A 92 -0.02 -5.13 -16.92
CA THR A 92 1.01 -4.20 -17.38
C THR A 92 2.39 -4.60 -16.85
N ILE A 93 2.43 -5.16 -15.64
CA ILE A 93 3.64 -5.63 -14.96
C ILE A 93 3.36 -7.03 -14.40
N ASP A 94 4.17 -8.01 -14.80
CA ASP A 94 4.09 -9.41 -14.35
C ASP A 94 5.02 -9.71 -13.16
N GLY A 95 5.96 -8.80 -12.89
CA GLY A 95 6.94 -8.97 -11.82
C GLY A 95 7.83 -7.76 -11.62
N VAL A 96 8.38 -7.64 -10.42
CA VAL A 96 9.37 -6.62 -10.04
C VAL A 96 10.72 -7.29 -9.85
N GLY A 97 11.73 -6.76 -10.53
CA GLY A 97 13.10 -7.24 -10.52
C GLY A 97 13.99 -6.47 -9.56
N ALA A 98 15.27 -6.37 -9.92
CA ALA A 98 16.28 -5.71 -9.10
C ALA A 98 16.09 -4.17 -9.08
N PRO A 99 16.52 -3.49 -8.00
CA PRO A 99 16.62 -2.04 -8.01
C PRO A 99 17.65 -1.59 -9.07
N LEU A 100 17.24 -0.66 -9.92
CA LEU A 100 18.09 0.01 -10.89
C LEU A 100 18.73 1.28 -10.32
N GLY A 101 18.07 1.92 -9.35
CA GLY A 101 18.59 3.08 -8.63
C GLY A 101 17.68 3.47 -7.48
N VAL A 102 18.27 3.76 -6.32
CA VAL A 102 17.57 4.19 -5.10
C VAL A 102 18.13 5.55 -4.71
N GLY A 103 17.27 6.50 -4.41
CA GLY A 103 17.65 7.89 -4.21
C GLY A 103 16.71 8.64 -3.29
N LYS A 104 17.05 9.89 -2.99
CA LYS A 104 16.25 10.73 -2.07
C LYS A 104 14.86 11.04 -2.60
N GLU A 105 14.73 11.20 -3.91
CA GLU A 105 13.50 11.66 -4.57
C GLU A 105 12.74 10.52 -5.25
N SER A 106 13.38 9.36 -5.41
CA SER A 106 12.78 8.25 -6.15
C SER A 106 13.56 6.96 -6.03
N ASP A 107 12.82 5.87 -6.12
CA ASP A 107 13.33 4.51 -6.29
C ASP A 107 12.89 3.94 -7.64
N VAL A 108 13.82 3.31 -8.33
CA VAL A 108 13.64 2.77 -9.69
C VAL A 108 13.96 1.29 -9.68
N TYR A 109 13.04 0.49 -10.20
CA TYR A 109 13.13 -0.97 -10.26
C TYR A 109 12.97 -1.46 -11.69
N GLU A 110 13.66 -2.54 -12.02
CA GLU A 110 13.35 -3.33 -13.21
C GLU A 110 11.97 -3.96 -13.04
N VAL A 111 11.18 -4.04 -14.12
CA VAL A 111 9.91 -4.74 -14.09
C VAL A 111 9.75 -5.64 -15.31
N GLN A 112 9.18 -6.82 -15.07
CA GLN A 112 8.81 -7.77 -16.11
C GLN A 112 7.49 -7.33 -16.75
N SER A 113 7.49 -7.27 -18.08
CA SER A 113 6.33 -6.94 -18.91
C SER A 113 6.58 -7.48 -20.33
N PHE A 114 5.71 -7.17 -21.28
CA PHE A 114 5.83 -7.55 -22.69
C PHE A 114 7.12 -7.04 -23.37
N ARG A 115 7.76 -6.02 -22.78
CA ARG A 115 9.07 -5.50 -23.15
C ARG A 115 9.80 -5.04 -21.89
N PRO A 116 11.14 -4.86 -21.93
CA PRO A 116 11.87 -4.29 -20.80
C PRO A 116 11.32 -2.90 -20.42
N MET A 117 10.98 -2.71 -19.15
CA MET A 117 10.52 -1.44 -18.60
C MET A 117 11.15 -1.20 -17.22
N ALA A 118 11.10 0.05 -16.78
CA ALA A 118 11.48 0.45 -15.43
C ALA A 118 10.27 1.08 -14.73
N LEU A 119 10.06 0.71 -13.48
CA LEU A 119 9.06 1.32 -12.59
C LEU A 119 9.76 2.31 -11.69
N LYS A 120 9.28 3.54 -11.64
CA LYS A 120 9.80 4.60 -10.79
C LYS A 120 8.75 5.02 -9.77
N TYR A 121 9.06 4.82 -8.50
CA TYR A 121 8.32 5.39 -7.38
C TYR A 121 8.92 6.75 -7.03
N HIS A 122 8.05 7.72 -6.75
CA HIS A 122 8.42 9.03 -6.27
C HIS A 122 8.36 9.06 -4.74
N ARG A 123 9.32 9.75 -4.12
CA ARG A 123 9.41 9.95 -2.66
C ARG A 123 9.17 11.41 -2.31
#